data_AF-A0A4Q7YWQ1-F1
#
_entry.id   AF-A0A4Q7YWQ1-F1
#
_cell.length_a   1.000
_cell.length_b   1.000
_cell.length_c   1.000
_cell.angle_alpha   90.00
_cell.angle_beta   90.00
_cell.angle_gamma   90.00
#
_symmetry.space_group_name_H-M   'P 1'
#
loop_
_entity.id
_entity.type
_entity.pdbx_description
1 polymer ?
#
loop_
_entity_poly.entity_id
_entity_poly.type
_entity_poly.pdbx_seq_one_letter_code
_entity_poly.pdbx_strand_id
1 'polypeptide(L)' 'MRRLLTDSMVFMSGPTLQQQLDHAIANLAEAEREYAAGVPYPDPTGGSWPAKIAGIKKHIATLREIIANE' A
#
# COMPACT_ATOMS: atom_id res chain seq x y z
N MET A 1 23.47 -1.73 -43.27
CA MET A 1 22.04 -2.13 -43.18
C MET A 1 21.78 -2.68 -41.79
N ARG A 2 21.10 -1.90 -40.94
CA ARG A 2 19.75 -2.15 -40.37
C ARG A 2 19.61 -3.35 -39.40
N ARG A 3 19.58 -3.06 -38.09
CA ARG A 3 18.44 -3.19 -37.14
C ARG A 3 18.96 -2.82 -35.74
N LEU A 4 18.61 -1.65 -35.20
CA LEU A 4 17.35 -1.28 -34.52
C LEU A 4 17.20 -1.92 -33.14
N LEU A 5 17.40 -1.07 -32.12
CA LEU A 5 16.56 -0.92 -30.94
C LEU A 5 16.27 -2.19 -30.13
N THR A 6 17.25 -2.60 -29.34
CA THR A 6 17.06 -3.35 -28.09
C THR A 6 17.57 -2.45 -26.98
N ASP A 7 16.89 -2.22 -25.88
CA ASP A 7 15.61 -2.72 -25.43
C ASP A 7 15.25 -1.79 -24.27
N SER A 8 13.99 -1.36 -24.24
CA SER A 8 13.27 -0.99 -23.03
C SER A 8 13.93 -0.01 -22.06
N MET A 9 13.48 1.25 -22.21
CA MET A 9 13.28 2.21 -21.13
C MET A 9 13.09 1.53 -19.76
N VAL A 10 14.14 1.53 -18.94
CA VAL A 10 14.03 1.32 -17.49
C VAL A 10 13.44 2.60 -16.91
N PHE A 11 12.14 2.79 -17.05
CA PHE A 11 11.45 3.98 -16.55
C PHE A 11 10.09 3.61 -16.01
N MET A 12 10.05 3.09 -14.77
CA MET A 12 9.00 3.30 -13.76
C MET A 12 9.59 2.97 -12.38
N SER A 13 10.33 3.91 -11.80
CA SER A 13 11.07 3.74 -10.53
C SER A 13 10.16 3.84 -9.28
N GLY A 14 9.04 3.12 -9.27
CA GLY A 14 8.12 3.06 -8.13
C GLY A 14 7.12 1.91 -8.24
N PRO A 15 6.55 1.45 -7.11
CA PRO A 15 5.54 0.40 -7.14
C PRO A 15 4.31 0.86 -7.92
N THR A 16 3.79 -0.02 -8.77
CA THR A 16 2.52 0.17 -9.49
C THR A 16 1.37 0.39 -8.49
N LEU A 17 0.26 0.99 -8.93
CA LEU A 17 -0.91 1.17 -8.06
C LEU A 17 -1.44 -0.16 -7.51
N GLN A 18 -1.39 -1.23 -8.32
CA GLN A 18 -1.76 -2.56 -7.85
C GLN A 18 -0.83 -3.07 -6.75
N GLN A 19 0.49 -2.90 -6.90
CA GLN A 19 1.45 -3.26 -5.84
C GLN A 19 1.27 -2.42 -4.57
N GLN A 20 0.93 -1.13 -4.72
CA GLN A 20 0.61 -0.27 -3.57
C GLN A 20 -0.66 -0.75 -2.86
N LEU A 21 -1.68 -1.16 -3.62
CA LEU A 21 -2.92 -1.72 -3.07
C LEU A 21 -2.65 -3.02 -2.32
N ASP A 22 -1.87 -3.93 -2.90
CA ASP A 22 -1.52 -5.21 -2.28
C ASP A 22 -0.74 -5.00 -0.97
N HIS A 23 0.23 -4.08 -0.95
CA HIS A 23 0.95 -3.70 0.26
C HIS A 23 0.02 -3.10 1.32
N ALA A 24 -0.93 -2.24 0.93
CA ALA A 24 -1.88 -1.65 1.85
C ALA A 24 -2.81 -2.71 2.48
N ILE A 25 -3.25 -3.70 1.69
CA ILE A 25 -4.07 -4.82 2.18
C ILE A 25 -3.27 -5.69 3.16
N ALA A 26 -2.00 -6.00 2.85
CA ALA A 26 -1.13 -6.76 3.76
C ALA A 26 -0.92 -6.03 5.09
N ASN A 27 -0.67 -4.71 5.04
CA ASN A 27 -0.53 -3.87 6.22
C ASN A 27 -1.82 -3.79 7.04
N LEU A 28 -2.98 -3.76 6.39
CA LEU A 28 -4.27 -3.78 7.08
C LEU A 28 -4.44 -5.09 7.87
N ALA A 29 -4.16 -6.22 7.24
CA ALA A 29 -4.29 -7.53 7.87
C ALA A 29 -3.35 -7.67 9.07
N GLU A 30 -2.12 -7.17 8.98
CA GLU A 30 -1.19 -7.15 10.13
C GLU A 30 -1.71 -6.27 11.26
N ALA A 31 -2.12 -5.03 10.96
CA ALA A 31 -2.62 -4.12 11.97
C ALA A 31 -3.88 -4.66 12.68
N GLU A 32 -4.78 -5.31 11.95
CA GLU A 32 -5.96 -5.95 12.54
C GLU A 32 -5.59 -7.16 13.41
N ARG A 33 -4.57 -7.96 13.03
CA ARG A 33 -4.05 -9.05 13.87
C ARG A 33 -3.43 -8.55 15.16
N GLU A 34 -2.52 -7.57 15.09
CA GLU A 34 -1.85 -7.01 16.27
C GLU A 34 -2.86 -6.39 17.23
N TYR A 35 -3.84 -5.65 16.70
CA TYR A 35 -4.93 -5.10 17.50
C TYR A 35 -5.77 -6.18 18.18
N ALA A 36 -6.16 -7.23 17.45
CA ALA A 36 -6.93 -8.34 18.01
C ALA A 36 -6.14 -9.15 19.05
N ALA A 37 -4.82 -9.23 18.89
CA ALA A 37 -3.92 -9.86 19.86
C ALA A 37 -3.67 -8.99 21.11
N GLY A 38 -4.18 -7.76 21.15
CA GLY A 38 -3.96 -6.83 22.27
C GLY A 38 -2.53 -6.32 22.36
N VAL A 39 -1.76 -6.37 21.26
CA VAL A 39 -0.39 -5.83 21.22
C VAL A 39 -0.48 -4.32 21.48
N PRO A 40 0.31 -3.76 22.41
CA PRO A 40 0.35 -2.31 22.61
C PRO A 40 0.78 -1.61 21.32
N TYR A 41 0.12 -0.50 20.98
CA TYR A 41 0.51 0.27 19.79
C TYR A 41 1.95 0.77 19.95
N PRO A 42 2.83 0.62 18.95
CA PRO A 42 4.26 0.87 19.11
C PRO A 42 4.62 2.35 19.24
N ASP A 43 3.73 3.28 18.87
CA ASP A 43 3.93 4.71 19.06
C ASP A 43 3.18 5.21 20.32
N PRO A 44 3.88 5.39 21.45
CA PRO A 44 3.28 5.85 22.68
C PRO A 44 2.93 7.35 22.65
N THR A 45 3.33 8.10 21.61
CA THR A 45 3.24 9.57 21.60
C THR A 45 1.96 10.13 20.96
N GLY A 46 1.11 9.28 20.38
CA GLY A 46 -0.18 9.75 19.85
C GLY A 46 -0.91 8.83 18.89
N GLY A 47 -0.46 7.59 18.74
CA GLY A 47 -1.09 6.63 17.85
C GLY A 47 -2.01 5.66 18.56
N SER A 48 -2.89 5.03 17.79
CA SER A 48 -3.68 3.89 18.24
C SER A 48 -3.92 2.94 17.07
N TRP A 49 -4.08 1.66 17.38
CA TRP A 49 -4.45 0.66 16.37
C TRP A 49 -5.72 1.06 15.59
N PRO A 50 -6.82 1.48 16.24
CA PRO A 50 -8.01 1.93 15.49
C PRO A 50 -7.73 3.06 14.51
N ALA A 51 -6.93 4.06 14.89
CA ALA A 51 -6.58 5.17 14.01
C ALA A 51 -5.72 4.70 12.82
N LYS A 52 -4.74 3.83 13.06
CA LYS A 52 -3.89 3.23 12.01
C LYS A 52 -4.72 2.42 11.02
N ILE A 53 -5.58 1.53 11.53
CA ILE A 53 -6.48 0.69 10.72
C ILE A 53 -7.41 1.56 9.86
N ALA A 54 -8.01 2.59 10.46
CA ALA A 54 -8.86 3.53 9.73
C ALA A 54 -8.09 4.25 8.60
N GLY A 55 -6.87 4.70 8.87
CA GLY A 55 -5.99 5.32 7.88
C GLY A 55 -5.67 4.38 6.71
N ILE A 56 -5.33 3.12 6.99
CA ILE A 56 -5.05 2.12 5.95
C ILE A 56 -6.31 1.83 5.11
N LYS A 57 -7.48 1.66 5.75
CA LYS A 57 -8.76 1.45 5.04
C LYS A 57 -9.09 2.60 4.10
N LYS A 58 -8.90 3.85 4.55
CA LYS A 58 -9.06 5.04 3.70
C LYS A 58 -8.11 5.00 2.51
N HIS A 59 -6.84 4.68 2.73
CA HIS A 59 -5.85 4.62 1.65
C HIS A 59 -6.18 3.53 0.61
N ILE A 60 -6.62 2.33 1.06
CA ILE A 60 -7.10 1.26 0.17
C ILE A 60 -8.27 1.73 -0.68
N ALA A 61 -9.25 2.42 -0.08
CA ALA A 61 -10.40 2.95 -0.81
C ALA A 61 -9.96 3.94 -1.90
N THR A 62 -9.04 4.86 -1.58
CA THR A 62 -8.46 5.80 -2.55
C THR A 62 -7.73 5.08 -3.68
N LEU A 63 -6.89 4.08 -3.38
CA LEU A 63 -6.18 3.32 -4.42
C LEU A 63 -7.14 2.58 -5.35
N ARG A 64 -8.20 1.97 -4.80
CA ARG A 64 -9.23 1.31 -5.61
C ARG A 64 -9.97 2.28 -6.51
N GLU A 65 -10.28 3.48 -6.02
CA GLU A 65 -10.92 4.53 -6.82
C GLU A 65 -10.02 4.99 -7.96
N ILE A 66 -8.72 5.21 -7.70
CA ILE A 66 -7.77 5.60 -8.76
C ILE A 66 -7.68 4.49 -9.82
N ILE A 67 -7.45 3.24 -9.41
CA ILE A 67 -7.32 2.10 -10.33
C ILE A 67 -8.60 1.90 -11.17
N ALA A 68 -9.78 2.11 -10.59
CA ALA A 68 -11.05 1.96 -11.31
C ALA A 68 -11.30 3.08 -12.35
N ASN A 69 -10.59 4.20 -12.22
CA ASN A 69 -10.73 5.38 -13.09
C ASN A 69 -9.57 5.55 -14.07
N GLU A 70 -8.57 4.67 -14.06
CA GLU A 70 -7.50 4.54 -15.06
C GLU A 70 -7.89 3.61 -16.21
#